data_AF-F8X527-F1
#
_entry.id   AF-F8X527-F1
#
_cell.length_a   1.000
_cell.length_b   1.000
_cell.length_c   1.000
_cell.angle_alpha   90.00
_cell.angle_beta   90.00
_cell.angle_gamma   90.00
#
_symmetry.space_group_name_H-M   'P 1'
#
loop_
_entity.id
_entity.type
_entity.pdbx_description
1 polymer ?
#
loop_
_entity_poly.entity_id
_entity_poly.type
_entity_poly.pdbx_seq_one_letter_code
_entity_poly.pdbx_strand_id
1 'polypeptide(L)'
;MTLQEILSQENIADKIKLIKQARKTPIVEVEQLKKDWDPMLHDVMDKNLRPDEIKVISPEERDPLTGKVTKMAITKEEPVNRIPLPLEQDIVNIHTAFTVGTEPNLTCETDDNKEKELFKVVKTIDRKNKVKYLNKRIVRSWLAEQEVAEYWYTVEDKSFWKLILNKVKSVFGIKTNATRKFKCAVWSPFRGDTLWPFFDDANDYKGLGREYMIKQADGTTINYFQFVDDNSVYLWVQNGADWSNAPGYPFKHNFKKNPTIYSYREKSLCAKIRPIRNRLETIISNYGDCIDYNFFPKLVATGKVIGNNPKAARGGLVELENQGDLKYLSWQQTPEAAKLEIDTLTENAYSLTNTPRISFENLQGMGNAFSGVSFKYAFMGAHMAVEMHAETLGEHLQRRYNFLVSAIGSVNTAYADASETIDIDVQIVPYMIDSTSDKIKNAGDAVMGGIASRKTGIILAGLVEEDNVDQELLDIEEDEKKKNEVSNYPIGV
;
A
#
# COMPACT_ATOMS: atom_id res chain seq x y z
N MET A 1 7.66 26.45 -22.85
CA MET A 1 6.36 27.19 -22.98
C MET A 1 5.82 27.34 -21.57
N THR A 2 5.51 28.56 -21.15
CA THR A 2 5.15 28.79 -19.74
C THR A 2 3.72 28.35 -19.46
N LEU A 3 3.42 27.96 -18.21
CA LEU A 3 2.05 27.56 -17.83
C LEU A 3 1.03 28.68 -18.10
N GLN A 4 1.43 29.94 -17.92
CA GLN A 4 0.59 31.10 -18.16
C GLN A 4 0.25 31.29 -19.65
N GLU A 5 1.19 31.01 -20.55
CA GLU A 5 0.94 31.01 -22.01
C GLU A 5 -0.03 29.92 -22.43
N ILE A 6 0.02 28.75 -21.78
CA ILE A 6 -0.92 27.66 -22.05
C ILE A 6 -2.32 28.04 -21.56
N LEU A 7 -2.42 28.55 -20.33
CA LEU A 7 -3.70 28.92 -19.73
C LEU A 7 -4.36 30.15 -20.39
N SER A 8 -3.61 31.00 -21.09
CA SER A 8 -4.13 32.18 -21.80
C SER A 8 -4.74 31.88 -23.18
N GLN A 9 -4.57 30.67 -23.72
CA GLN A 9 -5.18 30.29 -25.01
C GLN A 9 -6.72 30.41 -24.99
N GLU A 10 -7.34 30.64 -26.14
CA GLU A 10 -8.81 30.74 -26.21
C GLU A 10 -9.48 29.35 -26.22
N ASN A 11 -8.88 28.38 -26.90
CA ASN A 11 -9.43 27.04 -27.05
C ASN A 11 -9.04 26.12 -25.88
N ILE A 12 -10.03 25.64 -25.11
CA ILE A 12 -9.84 24.75 -23.95
C ILE A 12 -9.25 23.39 -24.38
N ALA A 13 -9.63 22.87 -25.54
CA ALA A 13 -9.11 21.59 -26.02
C ALA A 13 -7.59 21.65 -26.26
N ASP A 14 -7.10 22.77 -26.80
CA ASP A 14 -5.67 23.00 -27.02
C ASP A 14 -4.91 23.16 -25.69
N LYS A 15 -5.51 23.82 -24.68
CA LYS A 15 -4.95 23.88 -23.32
C LYS A 15 -4.71 22.49 -22.74
N ILE A 16 -5.76 21.66 -22.76
CA ILE A 16 -5.70 20.31 -22.21
C ILE A 16 -4.63 19.50 -22.95
N LYS A 17 -4.58 19.60 -24.28
CA LYS A 17 -3.58 18.91 -25.09
C LYS A 17 -2.15 19.33 -24.73
N LEU A 18 -1.89 20.63 -24.57
CA LEU A 18 -0.57 21.14 -24.20
C LEU A 18 -0.17 20.72 -22.78
N ILE A 19 -1.11 20.74 -21.82
CA ILE A 19 -0.87 20.24 -20.46
C ILE A 19 -0.50 18.75 -20.49
N LYS A 20 -1.23 17.95 -21.27
CA LYS A 20 -0.94 16.52 -21.44
C LYS A 20 0.43 16.28 -22.09
N GLN A 21 0.81 17.08 -23.08
CA GLN A 21 2.11 16.99 -23.75
C GLN A 21 3.28 17.44 -22.87
N ALA A 22 3.04 18.30 -21.89
CA ALA A 22 4.07 18.77 -20.96
C ALA A 22 4.50 17.70 -19.93
N ARG A 23 3.81 16.56 -19.85
CA ARG A 23 4.15 15.46 -18.96
C ARG A 23 5.51 14.87 -19.36
N LYS A 24 6.51 15.01 -18.49
CA LYS A 24 7.87 14.46 -18.67
C LYS A 24 7.96 12.96 -18.33
N THR A 25 7.11 12.49 -17.41
CA THR A 25 7.09 11.08 -16.98
C THR A 25 6.25 10.21 -17.92
N PRO A 26 6.64 8.94 -18.18
CA PRO A 26 5.80 8.01 -18.93
C PRO A 26 4.40 7.89 -18.31
N ILE A 27 3.38 7.74 -19.18
CA ILE A 27 2.02 7.45 -18.75
C ILE A 27 1.99 6.06 -18.14
N VAL A 28 1.31 5.94 -17.00
CA VAL A 28 1.17 4.67 -16.28
C VAL A 28 0.27 3.71 -17.05
N GLU A 29 0.74 2.47 -17.23
CA GLU A 29 -0.05 1.38 -17.84
C GLU A 29 -1.04 0.79 -16.83
N VAL A 30 -2.13 1.51 -16.57
CA VAL A 30 -3.10 1.17 -15.51
C VAL A 30 -3.72 -0.22 -15.70
N GLU A 31 -3.99 -0.63 -16.93
CA GLU A 31 -4.57 -1.96 -17.22
C GLU A 31 -3.63 -3.10 -16.82
N GLN A 32 -2.34 -2.97 -17.13
CA GLN A 32 -1.36 -3.97 -16.75
C GLN A 32 -1.17 -4.02 -15.24
N LEU A 33 -1.13 -2.86 -14.57
CA LEU A 33 -1.03 -2.81 -13.10
C LEU A 33 -2.27 -3.39 -12.42
N LYS A 34 -3.46 -3.21 -13.00
CA LYS A 34 -4.70 -3.87 -12.52
C LYS A 34 -4.65 -5.37 -12.71
N LYS A 35 -4.17 -5.85 -13.86
CA LYS A 35 -3.93 -7.27 -14.10
C LYS A 35 -2.92 -7.84 -13.12
N ASP A 36 -1.91 -7.07 -12.71
CA ASP A 36 -0.95 -7.55 -11.72
C ASP A 36 -1.51 -7.53 -10.29
N TRP A 37 -2.45 -6.63 -10.01
CA TRP A 37 -2.99 -6.42 -8.68
C TRP A 37 -4.16 -7.34 -8.34
N ASP A 38 -5.04 -7.65 -9.30
CA ASP A 38 -6.23 -8.48 -9.09
C ASP A 38 -5.97 -9.93 -9.53
N PRO A 39 -5.93 -10.90 -8.59
CA PRO A 39 -5.72 -12.32 -8.89
C PRO A 39 -6.69 -12.87 -9.95
N MET A 40 -7.90 -12.34 -10.04
CA MET A 40 -8.90 -12.82 -11.00
C MET A 40 -8.60 -12.40 -12.44
N LEU A 41 -7.73 -11.41 -12.63
CA LEU A 41 -7.29 -10.90 -13.93
C LEU A 41 -5.92 -11.45 -14.34
N HIS A 42 -5.33 -12.36 -13.55
CA HIS A 42 -4.04 -12.97 -13.84
C HIS A 42 -4.13 -13.90 -15.07
N ASP A 43 -2.99 -14.08 -15.75
CA ASP A 43 -2.90 -14.86 -16.98
C ASP A 43 -3.40 -16.31 -16.80
N VAL A 44 -3.25 -16.88 -15.59
CA VAL A 44 -3.73 -18.24 -15.26
C VAL A 44 -5.26 -18.38 -15.32
N MET A 45 -5.98 -17.28 -15.14
CA MET A 45 -7.45 -17.24 -15.21
C MET A 45 -7.97 -17.09 -16.64
N ASP A 46 -7.14 -16.65 -17.58
CA ASP A 46 -7.52 -16.49 -18.97
C ASP A 46 -7.59 -17.85 -19.67
N LYS A 47 -8.79 -18.22 -20.14
CA LYS A 47 -9.04 -19.47 -20.86
C LYS A 47 -8.31 -19.54 -22.21
N ASN A 48 -7.93 -18.42 -22.80
CA ASN A 48 -7.19 -18.43 -24.06
C ASN A 48 -5.70 -18.75 -23.82
N LEU A 49 -5.14 -18.26 -22.71
CA LEU A 49 -3.74 -18.52 -22.34
C LEU A 49 -3.58 -19.89 -21.67
N ARG A 50 -4.56 -20.30 -20.87
CA ARG A 50 -4.66 -21.63 -20.26
C ARG A 50 -5.99 -22.30 -20.65
N PRO A 51 -6.05 -22.92 -21.84
CA PRO A 51 -7.25 -23.62 -22.29
C PRO A 51 -7.55 -24.85 -21.43
N ASP A 52 -8.83 -25.20 -21.38
CA ASP A 52 -9.27 -26.47 -20.77
C ASP A 52 -8.70 -27.65 -21.58
N GLU A 53 -8.45 -28.78 -20.91
CA GLU A 53 -7.83 -29.93 -21.55
C GLU A 53 -8.87 -30.66 -22.41
N ILE A 54 -8.54 -30.90 -23.68
CA ILE A 54 -9.42 -31.62 -24.60
C ILE A 54 -9.04 -33.10 -24.60
N LYS A 55 -9.88 -33.92 -23.99
CA LYS A 55 -9.67 -35.37 -23.94
C LYS A 55 -10.42 -36.06 -25.06
N VAL A 56 -9.69 -36.82 -25.88
CA VAL A 56 -10.28 -37.63 -26.94
C VAL A 56 -10.86 -38.91 -26.32
N ILE A 57 -12.19 -39.01 -26.30
CA ILE A 57 -12.92 -40.18 -25.79
C ILE A 57 -12.87 -41.33 -26.79
N SER A 58 -12.92 -41.03 -28.09
CA SER A 58 -12.75 -42.00 -29.16
C SER A 58 -11.88 -41.41 -30.27
N PRO A 59 -10.75 -42.05 -30.64
CA PRO A 59 -9.90 -41.57 -31.72
C PRO A 59 -10.61 -41.64 -33.08
N GLU A 60 -10.17 -40.83 -34.04
CA GLU A 60 -10.68 -40.88 -35.41
C GLU A 60 -10.38 -42.26 -36.03
N GLU A 61 -11.41 -42.97 -36.47
CA GLU A 61 -11.22 -44.17 -37.29
C GLU A 61 -11.13 -43.75 -38.76
N ARG A 62 -10.00 -44.06 -39.40
CA ARG A 62 -9.78 -43.87 -40.83
C ARG A 62 -9.77 -45.21 -41.54
N ASP A 63 -10.44 -45.27 -42.68
CA ASP A 63 -10.48 -46.46 -43.53
C ASP A 63 -9.07 -46.74 -44.12
N PRO A 64 -8.44 -47.91 -43.85
CA PRO A 64 -7.05 -48.19 -44.22
C PRO A 64 -6.76 -48.11 -45.72
N LEU A 65 -7.78 -48.27 -46.57
CA LEU A 65 -7.66 -48.31 -48.02
C LEU A 65 -7.91 -46.97 -48.71
N THR A 66 -8.68 -46.06 -48.10
CA THR A 66 -9.12 -44.81 -48.74
C THR A 66 -8.71 -43.55 -47.99
N GLY A 67 -8.21 -43.67 -46.75
CA GLY A 67 -7.78 -42.55 -45.92
C GLY A 67 -8.92 -41.61 -45.49
N LYS A 68 -10.17 -41.94 -45.82
CA LYS A 68 -11.34 -41.16 -45.43
C LYS A 68 -11.69 -41.44 -43.97
N VAL A 69 -12.07 -40.37 -43.26
CA VAL A 69 -12.51 -40.45 -41.86
C VAL A 69 -13.88 -41.10 -41.82
N THR A 70 -13.96 -42.28 -41.21
CA THR A 70 -15.17 -43.10 -41.12
C THR A 70 -15.93 -42.82 -39.82
N LYS A 71 -15.23 -42.39 -38.75
CA LYS A 71 -15.83 -41.83 -37.53
C LYS A 71 -15.02 -40.64 -37.04
N MET A 72 -15.72 -39.54 -36.75
CA MET A 72 -15.12 -38.36 -36.13
C MET A 72 -14.75 -38.62 -34.66
N ALA A 73 -13.66 -38.01 -34.20
CA ALA A 73 -13.28 -38.09 -32.80
C ALA A 73 -14.33 -37.42 -31.90
N ILE A 74 -14.72 -38.11 -30.83
CA ILE A 74 -15.57 -37.52 -29.79
C ILE A 74 -14.61 -36.98 -28.74
N THR A 75 -14.60 -35.66 -28.56
CA THR A 75 -13.79 -34.98 -27.55
C THR A 75 -14.66 -34.51 -26.39
N LYS A 76 -14.11 -34.50 -25.19
CA LYS A 76 -14.70 -33.86 -24.02
C LYS A 76 -13.70 -32.89 -23.42
N GLU A 77 -14.17 -31.69 -23.14
CA GLU A 77 -13.42 -30.69 -22.38
C GLU A 77 -13.44 -31.08 -20.90
N GLU A 78 -12.26 -31.27 -20.32
CA GLU A 78 -12.06 -31.41 -18.89
C GLU A 78 -11.53 -30.07 -18.34
N PRO A 79 -12.19 -29.48 -17.32
CA PRO A 79 -11.76 -28.20 -16.78
C PRO A 79 -10.40 -28.34 -16.11
N VAL A 80 -9.50 -27.40 -16.40
CA VAL A 80 -8.19 -27.32 -15.73
C VAL A 80 -8.29 -26.43 -14.49
N ASN A 81 -7.47 -26.75 -13.49
CA ASN A 81 -7.28 -25.94 -12.31
C ASN A 81 -6.65 -24.60 -12.68
N ARG A 82 -7.13 -23.55 -12.01
CA ARG A 82 -6.66 -22.17 -12.16
C ARG A 82 -6.59 -21.56 -10.77
N ILE A 83 -5.38 -21.50 -10.21
CA ILE A 83 -5.14 -21.06 -8.84
C ILE A 83 -4.31 -19.78 -8.90
N PRO A 84 -4.96 -18.60 -8.83
CA PRO A 84 -4.26 -17.33 -8.81
C PRO A 84 -3.81 -16.98 -7.37
N LEU A 85 -2.74 -16.20 -7.25
CA LEU A 85 -2.15 -15.84 -5.97
C LEU A 85 -2.04 -14.33 -5.78
N PRO A 86 -2.48 -13.80 -4.62
CA PRO A 86 -2.43 -12.37 -4.30
C PRO A 86 -1.05 -11.93 -3.79
N LEU A 87 0.03 -12.37 -4.43
CA LEU A 87 1.41 -12.14 -3.97
C LEU A 87 1.77 -10.65 -3.92
N GLU A 88 1.34 -9.90 -4.94
CA GLU A 88 1.52 -8.46 -5.05
C GLU A 88 0.78 -7.70 -3.94
N GLN A 89 -0.45 -8.12 -3.64
CA GLN A 89 -1.25 -7.51 -2.59
C GLN A 89 -0.58 -7.72 -1.22
N ASP A 90 -0.09 -8.94 -0.96
CA ASP A 90 0.59 -9.26 0.28
C ASP A 90 1.86 -8.41 0.46
N ILE A 91 2.76 -8.45 -0.52
CA ILE A 91 4.02 -7.68 -0.51
C ILE A 91 3.77 -6.18 -0.35
N VAL A 92 2.87 -5.60 -1.15
CA VAL A 92 2.57 -4.16 -1.06
C VAL A 92 1.96 -3.79 0.30
N ASN A 93 1.08 -4.63 0.85
CA ASN A 93 0.49 -4.38 2.17
C ASN A 93 1.53 -4.48 3.29
N ILE A 94 2.46 -5.44 3.23
CA ILE A 94 3.57 -5.56 4.17
C ILE A 94 4.45 -4.30 4.09
N HIS A 95 4.90 -3.89 2.90
CA HIS A 95 5.69 -2.66 2.76
C HIS A 95 4.93 -1.41 3.24
N THR A 96 3.63 -1.32 2.95
CA THR A 96 2.79 -0.22 3.44
C THR A 96 2.73 -0.21 4.98
N ALA A 97 2.61 -1.37 5.61
CA ALA A 97 2.60 -1.51 7.06
C ALA A 97 3.97 -1.19 7.68
N PHE A 98 5.07 -1.62 7.09
CA PHE A 98 6.41 -1.27 7.56
C PHE A 98 6.70 0.23 7.39
N THR A 99 6.25 0.86 6.30
CA THR A 99 6.55 2.28 6.01
C THR A 99 5.70 3.23 6.85
N VAL A 100 4.39 2.99 6.97
CA VAL A 100 3.44 3.93 7.61
C VAL A 100 2.47 3.23 8.58
N GLY A 101 2.90 2.09 9.14
CA GLY A 101 2.20 1.41 10.23
C GLY A 101 2.22 2.23 11.51
N THR A 102 3.41 2.72 11.85
CA THR A 102 3.63 3.81 12.81
C THR A 102 3.46 5.14 12.10
N GLU A 103 2.92 6.14 12.78
CA GLU A 103 2.80 7.49 12.20
C GLU A 103 4.21 8.10 12.06
N PRO A 104 4.51 8.82 10.96
CA PRO A 104 5.77 9.53 10.82
C PRO A 104 6.00 10.45 12.01
N ASN A 105 7.23 10.49 12.51
CA ASN A 105 7.58 11.39 13.58
C ASN A 105 7.67 12.81 13.03
N LEU A 106 7.03 13.75 13.71
CA LEU A 106 7.07 15.16 13.38
C LEU A 106 7.85 15.85 14.49
N THR A 107 8.97 16.47 14.16
CA THR A 107 9.80 17.21 15.11
C THR A 107 9.82 18.68 14.73
N CYS A 108 9.82 19.54 15.73
CA CYS A 108 9.85 21.00 15.58
C CYS A 108 10.73 21.54 16.70
N GLU A 109 11.97 21.91 16.37
CA GLU A 109 12.94 22.44 17.34
C GLU A 109 12.79 23.96 17.44
N THR A 110 11.81 24.41 18.23
CA THR A 110 11.50 25.83 18.36
C THR A 110 11.21 26.21 19.80
N ASP A 111 11.76 27.35 20.26
CA ASP A 111 11.47 27.91 21.59
C ASP A 111 10.26 28.85 21.61
N ASP A 112 9.80 29.33 20.44
CA ASP A 112 8.65 30.23 20.36
C ASP A 112 7.32 29.50 20.69
N ASN A 113 6.52 30.13 21.55
CA ASN A 113 5.20 29.64 21.92
C ASN A 113 4.24 29.63 20.74
N LYS A 114 4.34 30.58 19.80
CA LYS A 114 3.45 30.61 18.62
C LYS A 114 3.73 29.45 17.66
N GLU A 115 4.99 29.06 17.50
CA GLU A 115 5.39 27.92 16.66
C GLU A 115 4.94 26.60 17.28
N LYS A 116 5.08 26.46 18.62
CA LYS A 116 4.52 25.32 19.37
C LYS A 116 3.00 25.21 19.24
N GLU A 117 2.28 26.32 19.25
CA GLU A 117 0.84 26.35 19.02
C GLU A 117 0.48 25.94 17.59
N LEU A 118 1.18 26.49 16.59
CA LEU A 118 0.99 26.14 15.19
C LEU A 118 1.21 24.63 14.96
N PHE A 119 2.24 24.06 15.56
CA PHE A 119 2.51 22.63 15.52
C PHE A 119 1.37 21.79 16.12
N LYS A 120 0.78 22.22 17.24
CA LYS A 120 -0.42 21.58 17.83
C LYS A 120 -1.64 21.66 16.89
N VAL A 121 -1.78 22.76 16.14
CA VAL A 121 -2.85 22.90 15.13
C VAL A 121 -2.63 21.92 13.98
N VAL A 122 -1.39 21.78 13.47
CA VAL A 122 -1.03 20.80 12.44
C VAL A 122 -1.37 19.37 12.90
N LYS A 123 -0.93 18.96 14.09
CA LYS A 123 -1.29 17.65 14.68
C LYS A 123 -2.81 17.45 14.79
N THR A 124 -3.56 18.51 15.07
CA THR A 124 -5.02 18.45 15.15
C THR A 124 -5.69 18.28 13.77
N ILE A 125 -5.17 18.97 12.75
CA ILE A 125 -5.61 18.80 11.35
C ILE A 125 -5.36 17.37 10.90
N ASP A 126 -4.21 16.79 11.21
CA ASP A 126 -3.87 15.40 10.88
C ASP A 126 -4.86 14.40 11.47
N ARG A 127 -5.14 14.53 12.78
CA ARG A 127 -6.12 13.67 13.47
C ARG A 127 -7.52 13.79 12.87
N LYS A 128 -7.96 15.02 12.53
CA LYS A 128 -9.30 15.28 12.00
C LYS A 128 -9.47 14.85 10.55
N ASN A 129 -8.42 14.96 9.75
CA ASN A 129 -8.40 14.45 8.37
C ASN A 129 -8.08 12.96 8.28
N LYS A 130 -7.87 12.29 9.43
CA LYS A 130 -7.58 10.86 9.49
C LYS A 130 -6.33 10.53 8.67
N VAL A 131 -5.31 11.41 8.74
CA VAL A 131 -4.09 11.36 7.92
C VAL A 131 -3.36 10.02 8.07
N LYS A 132 -3.37 9.41 9.25
CA LYS A 132 -2.91 8.03 9.48
C LYS A 132 -3.40 7.03 8.43
N TYR A 133 -4.69 7.07 8.11
CA TYR A 133 -5.31 6.16 7.15
C TYR A 133 -5.08 6.60 5.71
N LEU A 134 -4.97 7.92 5.49
CA LEU A 134 -4.60 8.46 4.18
C LEU A 134 -3.19 8.04 3.80
N ASN A 135 -2.21 8.13 4.71
CA ASN A 135 -0.83 7.70 4.49
C ASN A 135 -0.78 6.25 3.99
N LYS A 136 -1.51 5.34 4.63
CA LYS A 136 -1.61 3.94 4.16
C LYS A 136 -2.19 3.81 2.75
N ARG A 137 -3.16 4.65 2.38
CA ARG A 137 -3.74 4.66 1.02
C ARG A 137 -2.76 5.22 0.01
N ILE A 138 -2.03 6.28 0.35
CA ILE A 138 -1.05 6.94 -0.52
C ILE A 138 0.11 6.01 -0.78
N VAL A 139 0.72 5.43 0.27
CA VAL A 139 1.83 4.50 0.12
C VAL A 139 1.43 3.25 -0.66
N ARG A 140 0.25 2.67 -0.37
CA ARG A 140 -0.26 1.53 -1.16
C ARG A 140 -0.43 1.89 -2.63
N SER A 141 -1.06 3.03 -2.91
CA SER A 141 -1.26 3.49 -4.30
C SER A 141 0.07 3.78 -4.99
N TRP A 142 1.04 4.41 -4.32
CA TRP A 142 2.36 4.67 -4.89
C TRP A 142 3.12 3.38 -5.21
N LEU A 143 3.08 2.38 -4.32
CA LEU A 143 3.77 1.10 -4.52
C LEU A 143 3.15 0.23 -5.62
N ALA A 144 1.81 0.21 -5.73
CA ALA A 144 1.08 -0.62 -6.68
C ALA A 144 0.80 0.08 -8.03
N GLU A 145 0.48 1.38 -7.99
CA GLU A 145 -0.07 2.17 -9.10
C GLU A 145 0.99 3.10 -9.73
N GLN A 146 2.24 3.09 -9.26
CA GLN A 146 3.38 3.95 -9.69
C GLN A 146 3.25 5.43 -9.36
N GLU A 147 2.05 6.01 -9.38
CA GLU A 147 1.84 7.43 -9.10
C GLU A 147 0.65 7.69 -8.18
N VAL A 148 0.76 8.74 -7.39
CA VAL A 148 -0.29 9.19 -6.47
C VAL A 148 -0.19 10.69 -6.27
N ALA A 149 -1.34 11.32 -6.09
CA ALA A 149 -1.39 12.71 -5.68
C ALA A 149 -2.34 12.94 -4.51
N GLU A 150 -2.03 13.98 -3.74
CA GLU A 150 -2.92 14.57 -2.76
C GLU A 150 -3.37 15.93 -3.24
N TYR A 151 -4.63 16.24 -2.99
CA TYR A 151 -5.18 17.56 -3.20
C TYR A 151 -5.83 18.07 -1.92
N TRP A 152 -5.31 19.18 -1.41
CA TRP A 152 -5.80 19.83 -0.21
C TRP A 152 -6.71 21.00 -0.55
N TYR A 153 -7.86 21.09 0.11
CA TYR A 153 -8.82 22.15 -0.13
C TYR A 153 -9.56 22.55 1.15
N THR A 154 -10.08 23.77 1.18
CA THR A 154 -10.87 24.28 2.30
C THR A 154 -12.36 24.17 2.02
N VAL A 155 -13.13 23.77 3.03
CA VAL A 155 -14.60 23.78 3.01
C VAL A 155 -15.10 24.64 4.17
N GLU A 156 -16.16 25.43 3.95
CA GLU A 156 -16.78 26.19 5.03
C GLU A 156 -17.44 25.26 6.06
N ASP A 157 -16.94 25.31 7.30
CA ASP A 157 -17.42 24.59 8.47
C ASP A 157 -17.13 25.45 9.72
N LYS A 158 -18.18 26.09 10.26
CA LYS A 158 -18.11 26.95 11.45
C LYS A 158 -17.91 26.16 12.75
N SER A 159 -18.13 24.83 12.76
CA SER A 159 -18.07 24.00 13.96
C SER A 159 -16.66 23.46 14.22
N PHE A 160 -15.84 23.32 13.17
CA PHE A 160 -14.49 22.79 13.24
C PHE A 160 -13.55 23.62 14.11
N TRP A 161 -13.57 24.96 13.93
CA TRP A 161 -12.66 25.87 14.64
C TRP A 161 -13.02 26.03 16.12
N LYS A 162 -14.31 25.99 16.50
CA LYS A 162 -14.72 25.99 17.92
C LYS A 162 -14.03 24.89 18.74
N LEU A 163 -13.77 23.73 18.14
CA LEU A 163 -13.15 22.59 18.83
C LEU A 163 -11.62 22.71 18.93
N ILE A 164 -10.97 23.37 17.96
CA ILE A 164 -9.54 23.72 18.01
C ILE A 164 -9.32 24.80 19.07
N LEU A 165 -10.16 25.85 19.05
CA LEU A 165 -10.15 26.95 20.02
C LEU A 165 -10.32 26.46 21.47
N ASN A 166 -11.15 25.44 21.70
CA ASN A 166 -11.36 24.88 23.04
C ASN A 166 -10.18 24.05 23.58
N LYS A 167 -9.31 23.53 22.71
CA LYS A 167 -8.11 22.76 23.12
C LYS A 167 -6.89 23.65 23.36
N VAL A 168 -6.82 24.81 22.71
CA VAL A 168 -5.77 25.82 22.90
C VAL A 168 -6.28 26.86 23.90
N LYS A 169 -6.27 26.50 25.19
CA LYS A 169 -7.01 27.21 26.25
C LYS A 169 -6.35 28.47 26.82
N SER A 170 -5.29 29.00 26.23
CA SER A 170 -4.69 30.26 26.70
C SER A 170 -4.73 31.31 25.60
N VAL A 171 -5.46 32.41 25.87
CA VAL A 171 -5.33 33.70 25.16
C VAL A 171 -5.90 33.76 23.74
N PHE A 172 -7.12 33.26 23.50
CA PHE A 172 -7.90 33.70 22.33
C PHE A 172 -8.47 35.12 22.53
N GLY A 173 -7.57 36.10 22.53
CA GLY A 173 -7.87 37.54 22.49
C GLY A 173 -8.07 38.09 21.07
N ILE A 174 -8.30 37.25 20.07
CA ILE A 174 -8.43 37.66 18.67
C ILE A 174 -9.66 37.00 18.06
N LYS A 175 -10.63 37.81 17.65
CA LYS A 175 -11.77 37.41 16.81
C LYS A 175 -11.25 36.94 15.45
N THR A 176 -10.92 35.66 15.29
CA THR A 176 -10.60 35.12 13.97
C THR A 176 -11.81 34.39 13.39
N ASN A 177 -12.31 34.90 12.25
CA ASN A 177 -13.37 34.33 11.42
C ASN A 177 -12.91 33.06 10.69
N ALA A 178 -12.08 32.24 11.32
CA ALA A 178 -11.65 30.97 10.75
C ALA A 178 -12.87 30.04 10.74
N THR A 179 -13.48 29.93 9.56
CA THR A 179 -14.70 29.14 9.31
C THR A 179 -14.43 28.04 8.30
N ARG A 180 -13.16 27.77 7.97
CA ARG A 180 -12.77 26.88 6.87
C ARG A 180 -11.99 25.68 7.38
N LYS A 181 -12.50 24.48 7.13
CA LYS A 181 -11.88 23.19 7.47
C LYS A 181 -11.03 22.71 6.30
N PHE A 182 -9.81 22.28 6.58
CA PHE A 182 -8.97 21.58 5.61
C PHE A 182 -9.48 20.17 5.36
N LYS A 183 -9.58 19.77 4.10
CA LYS A 183 -9.83 18.40 3.64
C LYS A 183 -8.75 17.99 2.64
N CYS A 184 -8.48 16.70 2.59
CA CYS A 184 -7.56 16.09 1.64
C CYS A 184 -8.32 15.06 0.78
N ALA A 185 -8.11 15.11 -0.54
CA ALA A 185 -8.51 14.07 -1.48
C ALA A 185 -7.24 13.36 -2.00
N VAL A 186 -7.32 12.04 -2.15
CA VAL A 186 -6.25 11.23 -2.76
C VAL A 186 -6.68 10.89 -4.18
N TRP A 187 -5.82 11.21 -5.14
CA TRP A 187 -6.00 10.89 -6.55
C TRP A 187 -5.02 9.82 -6.97
N SER A 188 -5.51 8.78 -7.65
CA SER A 188 -4.66 7.68 -8.08
C SER A 188 -5.23 6.88 -9.27
N PRO A 189 -4.37 6.22 -10.06
CA PRO A 189 -4.80 5.44 -11.23
C PRO A 189 -5.90 4.39 -10.98
N PHE A 190 -5.83 3.59 -9.93
CA PHE A 190 -6.84 2.57 -9.61
C PHE A 190 -8.18 3.17 -9.21
N ARG A 191 -8.21 4.43 -8.76
CA ARG A 191 -9.44 5.18 -8.49
C ARG A 191 -10.10 5.75 -9.76
N GLY A 192 -9.47 5.54 -10.92
CA GLY A 192 -9.95 6.03 -12.21
C GLY A 192 -9.38 7.41 -12.58
N ASP A 193 -8.31 7.84 -11.91
CA ASP A 193 -7.68 9.14 -12.13
C ASP A 193 -6.44 9.00 -13.01
N THR A 194 -6.37 9.73 -14.11
CA THR A 194 -5.13 9.90 -14.87
C THR A 194 -4.49 11.23 -14.49
N LEU A 195 -3.27 11.19 -13.99
CA LEU A 195 -2.57 12.37 -13.48
C LEU A 195 -1.69 13.00 -14.56
N TRP A 196 -1.60 14.32 -14.58
CA TRP A 196 -0.84 15.08 -15.57
C TRP A 196 0.00 16.14 -14.84
N PRO A 197 1.13 15.75 -14.22
CA PRO A 197 1.99 16.69 -13.51
C PRO A 197 2.64 17.65 -14.49
N PHE A 198 2.66 18.94 -14.16
CA PHE A 198 3.27 19.99 -14.97
C PHE A 198 4.53 20.50 -14.26
N PHE A 199 5.68 20.30 -14.92
CA PHE A 199 6.97 20.83 -14.50
C PHE A 199 7.43 21.86 -15.52
N ASP A 200 8.01 22.96 -15.05
CA ASP A 200 8.62 23.94 -15.95
C ASP A 200 9.98 23.46 -16.51
N ASP A 201 10.62 24.31 -17.32
CA ASP A 201 11.91 24.02 -17.93
C ASP A 201 13.05 23.89 -16.89
N ALA A 202 12.88 24.50 -15.70
CA ALA A 202 13.79 24.38 -14.56
C ALA A 202 13.49 23.17 -13.67
N ASN A 203 12.52 22.33 -14.07
CA ASN A 203 12.04 21.17 -13.32
C ASN A 203 11.33 21.51 -12.00
N ASP A 204 10.82 22.73 -11.88
CA ASP A 204 9.97 23.14 -10.76
C ASP A 204 8.52 22.75 -11.00
N TYR A 205 7.84 22.30 -9.95
CA TYR A 205 6.48 21.81 -10.01
C TYR A 205 5.49 22.98 -9.97
N LYS A 206 4.71 23.18 -11.05
CA LYS A 206 3.77 24.31 -11.17
C LYS A 206 2.30 23.93 -11.06
N GLY A 207 1.98 22.64 -11.14
CA GLY A 207 0.60 22.20 -11.03
C GLY A 207 0.35 20.77 -11.45
N LEU A 208 -0.91 20.37 -11.27
CA LEU A 208 -1.37 19.01 -11.55
C LEU A 208 -2.69 19.02 -12.28
N GLY A 209 -2.70 18.35 -13.43
CA GLY A 209 -3.91 17.92 -14.10
C GLY A 209 -4.40 16.57 -13.57
N ARG A 210 -5.71 16.40 -13.53
CA ARG A 210 -6.39 15.15 -13.23
C ARG A 210 -7.51 14.97 -14.23
N GLU A 211 -7.47 13.86 -14.96
CA GLU A 211 -8.52 13.44 -15.86
C GLU A 211 -9.26 12.25 -15.26
N TYR A 212 -10.59 12.32 -15.24
CA TYR A 212 -11.42 11.25 -14.68
C TYR A 212 -12.77 11.19 -15.39
N MET A 213 -13.40 10.02 -15.34
CA MET A 213 -14.68 9.75 -15.96
C MET A 213 -15.76 9.51 -14.91
N ILE A 214 -16.90 10.18 -15.07
CA ILE A 214 -18.09 9.91 -14.24
C ILE A 214 -19.16 9.28 -15.12
N LYS A 215 -19.65 8.11 -14.71
CA LYS A 215 -20.87 7.51 -15.27
C LYS A 215 -22.08 8.16 -14.59
N GLN A 216 -22.93 8.81 -15.36
CA GLN A 216 -24.19 9.35 -14.87
C GLN A 216 -25.24 8.26 -14.68
N ALA A 217 -26.32 8.59 -13.97
CA ALA A 217 -27.45 7.68 -13.73
C ALA A 217 -28.07 7.14 -15.05
N ASP A 218 -27.98 7.93 -16.12
CA ASP A 218 -28.51 7.62 -17.44
C ASP A 218 -27.57 6.72 -18.28
N GLY A 219 -26.44 6.29 -17.72
CA GLY A 219 -25.46 5.41 -18.38
C GLY A 219 -24.46 6.13 -19.30
N THR A 220 -24.61 7.44 -19.52
CA THR A 220 -23.65 8.27 -20.25
C THR A 220 -22.38 8.48 -19.43
N THR A 221 -21.22 8.46 -20.09
CA THR A 221 -19.92 8.73 -19.45
C THR A 221 -19.46 10.13 -19.85
N ILE A 222 -19.20 10.98 -18.87
CA ILE A 222 -18.70 12.34 -19.08
C ILE A 222 -17.25 12.41 -18.60
N ASN A 223 -16.39 12.98 -19.43
CA ASN A 223 -14.99 13.22 -19.11
C ASN A 223 -14.82 14.58 -18.44
N TYR A 224 -14.07 14.59 -17.34
CA TYR A 224 -13.71 15.78 -16.60
C TYR A 224 -12.19 15.92 -16.62
N PHE A 225 -11.72 17.16 -16.80
CA PHE A 225 -10.32 17.51 -16.64
C PHE A 225 -10.21 18.62 -15.61
N GLN A 226 -9.65 18.30 -14.46
CA GLN A 226 -9.35 19.25 -13.40
C GLN A 226 -7.88 19.66 -13.50
N PHE A 227 -7.58 20.94 -13.40
CA PHE A 227 -6.21 21.44 -13.33
C PHE A 227 -6.05 22.36 -12.12
N VAL A 228 -4.99 22.16 -11.34
CA VAL A 228 -4.70 22.97 -10.16
C VAL A 228 -3.33 23.60 -10.35
N ASP A 229 -3.29 24.93 -10.45
CA ASP A 229 -2.06 25.72 -10.44
C ASP A 229 -1.80 26.32 -9.05
N ASP A 230 -0.81 27.21 -8.94
CA ASP A 230 -0.43 27.85 -7.69
C ASP A 230 -1.46 28.85 -7.12
N ASN A 231 -2.45 29.27 -7.91
CA ASN A 231 -3.40 30.33 -7.56
C ASN A 231 -4.88 29.90 -7.65
N SER A 232 -5.21 29.08 -8.64
CA SER A 232 -6.54 28.81 -9.14
C SER A 232 -6.76 27.34 -9.47
N VAL A 233 -8.01 26.94 -9.35
CA VAL A 233 -8.49 25.62 -9.75
C VAL A 233 -9.36 25.79 -10.98
N TYR A 234 -9.07 25.00 -12.02
CA TYR A 234 -9.82 24.91 -13.26
C TYR A 234 -10.50 23.54 -13.31
N LEU A 235 -11.71 23.51 -13.85
CA LEU A 235 -12.42 22.27 -14.12
C LEU A 235 -13.13 22.42 -15.46
N TRP A 236 -12.79 21.53 -16.38
CA TRP A 236 -13.37 21.45 -17.70
C TRP A 236 -14.20 20.17 -17.83
N VAL A 237 -15.35 20.29 -18.49
CA VAL A 237 -16.29 19.20 -18.74
C VAL A 237 -16.44 19.02 -20.23
N GLN A 238 -16.32 17.77 -20.69
CA GLN A 238 -16.50 17.42 -22.08
C GLN A 238 -17.98 17.09 -22.37
N ASN A 239 -18.62 17.89 -23.21
CA ASN A 239 -19.99 17.65 -23.68
C ASN A 239 -19.93 17.30 -25.18
N GLY A 240 -19.86 16.02 -25.51
CA GLY A 240 -19.64 15.57 -26.89
C GLY A 240 -18.19 15.83 -27.34
N ALA A 241 -18.00 16.62 -28.41
CA ALA A 241 -16.67 16.96 -28.93
C ALA A 241 -16.04 18.19 -28.24
N ASP A 242 -16.85 19.04 -27.60
CA ASP A 242 -16.41 20.34 -27.09
C ASP A 242 -16.17 20.33 -25.57
N TRP A 243 -15.18 21.11 -25.15
CA TRP A 243 -14.85 21.34 -23.74
C TRP A 243 -15.44 22.66 -23.25
N SER A 244 -16.02 22.65 -22.05
CA SER A 244 -16.60 23.84 -21.42
C SER A 244 -16.14 23.96 -19.96
N ASN A 245 -16.13 25.18 -19.42
CA ASN A 245 -15.86 25.38 -17.99
C ASN A 245 -17.02 24.83 -17.16
N ALA A 246 -16.70 24.09 -16.09
CA ALA A 246 -17.70 23.67 -15.13
C ALA A 246 -18.29 24.89 -14.38
N PRO A 247 -19.54 24.81 -13.91
CA PRO A 247 -20.15 25.88 -13.12
C PRO A 247 -19.30 26.23 -11.88
N GLY A 248 -18.96 27.51 -11.73
CA GLY A 248 -18.14 27.99 -10.61
C GLY A 248 -16.62 27.88 -10.80
N TYR A 249 -16.15 27.49 -12.00
CA TYR A 249 -14.74 27.42 -12.35
C TYR A 249 -14.38 28.42 -13.48
N PRO A 250 -13.15 28.95 -13.49
CA PRO A 250 -12.11 28.77 -12.47
C PRO A 250 -12.38 29.57 -11.17
N PHE A 251 -11.89 29.07 -10.04
CA PHE A 251 -11.92 29.80 -8.76
C PHE A 251 -10.53 29.86 -8.12
N LYS A 252 -10.27 30.92 -7.35
CA LYS A 252 -9.01 31.09 -6.60
C LYS A 252 -9.07 30.34 -5.27
N HIS A 253 -8.10 29.47 -5.01
CA HIS A 253 -8.04 28.71 -3.75
C HIS A 253 -7.46 29.52 -2.58
N ASN A 254 -6.78 30.64 -2.86
CA ASN A 254 -6.23 31.58 -1.86
C ASN A 254 -5.16 30.97 -0.92
N PHE A 255 -4.40 29.99 -1.40
CA PHE A 255 -3.22 29.50 -0.68
C PHE A 255 -1.97 30.15 -1.27
N LYS A 256 -0.93 30.37 -0.44
CA LYS A 256 0.36 30.87 -0.91
C LYS A 256 1.16 29.85 -1.75
N LYS A 257 0.93 28.55 -1.50
CA LYS A 257 1.61 27.42 -2.15
C LYS A 257 0.59 26.54 -2.87
N ASN A 258 1.06 25.80 -3.88
CA ASN A 258 0.26 24.82 -4.60
C ASN A 258 -0.35 23.77 -3.63
N PRO A 259 -1.67 23.54 -3.65
CA PRO A 259 -2.31 22.56 -2.78
C PRO A 259 -2.22 21.11 -3.24
N THR A 260 -1.52 20.85 -4.35
CA THR A 260 -1.30 19.48 -4.85
C THR A 260 0.09 18.97 -4.52
N ILE A 261 0.16 17.69 -4.16
CA ILE A 261 1.42 17.02 -3.83
C ILE A 261 1.44 15.74 -4.64
N TYR A 262 2.43 15.60 -5.52
CA TYR A 262 2.56 14.49 -6.46
C TYR A 262 3.80 13.66 -6.16
N SER A 263 3.65 12.34 -6.23
CA SER A 263 4.75 11.38 -6.16
C SER A 263 4.66 10.38 -7.29
N TYR A 264 5.81 10.06 -7.87
CA TYR A 264 5.96 9.15 -8.99
C TYR A 264 7.05 8.11 -8.71
N ARG A 265 6.92 6.94 -9.32
CA ARG A 265 7.91 5.87 -9.36
C ARG A 265 7.93 5.25 -10.75
N GLU A 266 9.12 5.00 -11.28
CA GLU A 266 9.29 4.46 -12.63
C GLU A 266 8.66 3.07 -12.83
N LYS A 267 8.76 2.20 -11.83
CA LYS A 267 8.25 0.81 -11.86
C LYS A 267 7.50 0.50 -10.57
N SER A 268 6.38 -0.21 -10.67
CA SER A 268 5.68 -0.72 -9.49
C SER A 268 6.60 -1.63 -8.68
N LEU A 269 6.38 -1.72 -7.37
CA LEU A 269 7.23 -2.52 -6.48
C LEU A 269 7.35 -3.97 -6.96
N CYS A 270 6.24 -4.52 -7.47
CA CYS A 270 6.11 -5.91 -7.87
C CYS A 270 6.38 -6.18 -9.36
N ALA A 271 6.76 -5.17 -10.15
CA ALA A 271 7.07 -5.38 -11.57
C ALA A 271 8.18 -6.45 -11.79
N LYS A 272 9.13 -6.54 -10.85
CA LYS A 272 10.24 -7.52 -10.88
C LYS A 272 9.83 -8.96 -10.56
N ILE A 273 8.72 -9.17 -9.83
CA ILE A 273 8.27 -10.51 -9.43
C ILE A 273 7.22 -11.09 -10.38
N ARG A 274 6.71 -10.31 -11.35
CA ARG A 274 5.69 -10.77 -12.31
C ARG A 274 6.04 -12.10 -13.00
N PRO A 275 7.28 -12.33 -13.50
CA PRO A 275 7.63 -13.61 -14.11
C PRO A 275 7.61 -14.77 -13.10
N ILE A 276 8.03 -14.50 -11.86
CA ILE A 276 8.04 -15.48 -10.76
C ILE A 276 6.61 -15.88 -10.41
N ARG A 277 5.72 -14.90 -10.24
CA ARG A 277 4.28 -15.15 -10.01
C ARG A 277 3.69 -16.02 -11.11
N ASN A 278 3.82 -15.61 -12.37
CA ASN A 278 3.20 -16.33 -13.48
C ASN A 278 3.68 -17.79 -13.54
N ARG A 279 4.97 -18.04 -13.27
CA ARG A 279 5.53 -19.39 -13.17
C ARG A 279 4.94 -20.17 -11.99
N LEU A 280 4.88 -19.55 -10.82
CA LEU A 280 4.40 -20.16 -9.58
C LEU A 280 2.92 -20.55 -9.67
N GLU A 281 2.06 -19.67 -10.20
CA GLU A 281 0.63 -19.96 -10.46
C GLU A 281 0.44 -21.10 -11.47
N THR A 282 1.27 -21.14 -12.51
CA THR A 282 1.26 -22.21 -13.51
C THR A 282 1.63 -23.55 -12.88
N ILE A 283 2.68 -23.59 -12.06
CA ILE A 283 3.11 -24.83 -11.38
C ILE A 283 2.04 -25.33 -10.42
N ILE A 284 1.48 -24.45 -9.59
CA ILE A 284 0.46 -24.85 -8.60
C ILE A 284 -0.80 -25.36 -9.31
N SER A 285 -1.22 -24.69 -10.39
CA SER A 285 -2.37 -25.11 -11.18
C SER A 285 -2.12 -26.46 -11.84
N ASN A 286 -0.96 -26.66 -12.49
CA ASN A 286 -0.58 -27.95 -13.06
C ASN A 286 -0.45 -29.05 -12.00
N TYR A 287 0.03 -28.71 -10.80
CA TYR A 287 0.15 -29.65 -9.70
C TYR A 287 -1.23 -30.07 -9.18
N GLY A 288 -2.19 -29.14 -9.13
CA GLY A 288 -3.61 -29.43 -8.89
C GLY A 288 -4.18 -30.41 -9.91
N ASP A 289 -3.97 -30.16 -11.20
CA ASP A 289 -4.42 -31.05 -12.28
C ASP A 289 -3.80 -32.45 -12.15
N CYS A 290 -2.52 -32.52 -11.83
CA CYS A 290 -1.82 -33.78 -11.56
C CYS A 290 -2.40 -34.54 -10.37
N ILE A 291 -2.78 -33.84 -9.30
CA ILE A 291 -3.41 -34.44 -8.13
C ILE A 291 -4.78 -35.00 -8.52
N ASP A 292 -5.63 -34.21 -9.18
CA ASP A 292 -6.98 -34.63 -9.57
C ASP A 292 -6.93 -35.83 -10.52
N TYR A 293 -5.99 -35.82 -11.48
CA TYR A 293 -5.80 -36.92 -12.42
C TYR A 293 -5.36 -38.22 -11.73
N ASN A 294 -4.53 -38.14 -10.68
CA ASN A 294 -3.94 -39.29 -9.98
C ASN A 294 -4.60 -39.59 -8.63
N PHE A 295 -5.67 -38.87 -8.27
CA PHE A 295 -6.37 -39.04 -7.01
C PHE A 295 -6.89 -40.47 -6.83
N PHE A 296 -7.34 -41.10 -7.91
CA PHE A 296 -7.70 -42.51 -7.92
C PHE A 296 -6.50 -43.38 -8.35
N PRO A 297 -6.19 -44.46 -7.61
CA PRO A 297 -5.08 -45.34 -7.93
C PRO A 297 -5.31 -46.01 -9.29
N LYS A 298 -4.32 -45.91 -10.17
CA LYS A 298 -4.32 -46.57 -11.48
C LYS A 298 -3.52 -47.85 -11.38
N LEU A 299 -4.11 -48.92 -11.89
CA LEU A 299 -3.49 -50.24 -11.96
C LEU A 299 -2.83 -50.40 -13.33
N VAL A 300 -1.56 -50.81 -13.32
CA VAL A 300 -0.84 -51.23 -14.53
C VAL A 300 -0.69 -52.74 -14.47
N ALA A 301 -1.18 -53.41 -15.51
CA ALA A 301 -1.12 -54.85 -15.68
C ALA A 301 -0.08 -55.20 -16.76
N THR A 302 0.84 -56.12 -16.46
CA THR A 302 1.71 -56.72 -17.47
C THR A 302 1.13 -58.07 -17.91
N GLY A 303 0.49 -58.11 -19.08
CA GLY A 303 -0.18 -59.30 -19.63
C GLY A 303 -1.45 -58.97 -20.41
N LYS A 304 -2.14 -59.98 -20.95
CA LYS A 304 -3.44 -59.81 -21.64
C LYS A 304 -4.55 -59.79 -20.59
N VAL A 305 -5.27 -58.66 -20.49
CA VAL A 305 -6.41 -58.51 -19.57
C VAL A 305 -7.64 -59.15 -20.20
N ILE A 306 -8.19 -60.21 -19.56
CA ILE A 306 -9.31 -61.01 -20.11
C ILE A 306 -10.67 -60.44 -19.67
N GLY A 307 -10.73 -59.86 -18.48
CA GLY A 307 -11.94 -59.24 -17.94
C GLY A 307 -11.60 -57.98 -17.14
N ASN A 308 -12.23 -56.87 -17.51
CA ASN A 308 -12.23 -55.64 -16.71
C ASN A 308 -13.68 -55.34 -16.34
N ASN A 309 -14.02 -55.36 -15.05
CA ASN A 309 -15.38 -55.14 -14.58
C ASN A 309 -15.54 -53.68 -14.09
N PRO A 310 -16.07 -52.73 -14.89
CA PRO A 310 -15.91 -51.30 -14.65
C PRO A 310 -16.81 -50.73 -13.55
N LYS A 311 -17.69 -51.55 -12.94
CA LYS A 311 -18.73 -51.11 -11.99
C LYS A 311 -18.32 -51.15 -10.51
N ALA A 312 -17.12 -51.60 -10.17
CA ALA A 312 -16.64 -51.60 -8.79
C ALA A 312 -15.71 -50.41 -8.55
N ALA A 313 -16.29 -49.25 -8.24
CA ALA A 313 -15.59 -48.00 -7.90
C ALA A 313 -14.71 -48.06 -6.62
N ARG A 314 -14.33 -49.26 -6.13
CA ARG A 314 -13.54 -49.48 -4.90
C ARG A 314 -12.68 -50.76 -4.92
N GLY A 315 -12.09 -51.10 -6.06
CA GLY A 315 -11.17 -52.24 -6.19
C GLY A 315 -11.72 -53.34 -7.08
N GLY A 316 -11.81 -53.06 -8.39
CA GLY A 316 -12.11 -54.09 -9.38
C GLY A 316 -11.02 -55.16 -9.37
N LEU A 317 -11.42 -56.42 -9.17
CA LEU A 317 -10.54 -57.58 -9.38
C LEU A 317 -10.04 -57.57 -10.83
N VAL A 318 -8.72 -57.57 -10.99
CA VAL A 318 -8.05 -57.69 -12.29
C VAL A 318 -7.48 -59.10 -12.38
N GLU A 319 -8.03 -59.92 -13.28
CA GLU A 319 -7.50 -61.26 -13.57
C GLU A 319 -6.41 -61.15 -14.66
N LEU A 320 -5.23 -61.70 -14.38
CA LEU A 320 -4.07 -61.70 -15.27
C LEU A 320 -3.76 -63.15 -15.70
N GLU A 321 -3.56 -63.37 -17.00
CA GLU A 321 -3.05 -64.64 -17.53
C GLU A 321 -1.51 -64.66 -17.54
N ASN A 322 -0.91 -65.82 -17.25
CA ASN A 322 0.54 -66.10 -17.27
C ASN A 322 1.44 -65.16 -16.45
N GLN A 323 1.68 -65.47 -15.16
CA GLN A 323 2.67 -64.81 -14.30
C GLN A 323 2.72 -63.27 -14.43
N GLY A 324 1.56 -62.64 -14.67
CA GLY A 324 1.45 -61.20 -14.83
C GLY A 324 1.63 -60.48 -13.51
N ASP A 325 2.29 -59.32 -13.54
CA ASP A 325 2.53 -58.48 -12.37
C ASP A 325 1.55 -57.29 -12.40
N LEU A 326 0.96 -56.97 -11.26
CA LEU A 326 0.03 -55.86 -11.09
C LEU A 326 0.69 -54.81 -10.21
N LYS A 327 1.03 -53.66 -10.78
CA LYS A 327 1.64 -52.56 -10.02
C LYS A 327 0.70 -51.38 -9.95
N TYR A 328 0.63 -50.76 -8.77
CA TYR A 328 0.08 -49.42 -8.66
C TYR A 328 1.02 -48.44 -9.36
N LEU A 329 0.46 -47.60 -10.24
CA LEU A 329 1.20 -46.50 -10.83
C LEU A 329 1.48 -45.48 -9.72
N SER A 330 2.67 -45.54 -9.13
CA SER A 330 3.10 -44.58 -8.12
C SER A 330 3.95 -43.49 -8.75
N TRP A 331 3.62 -42.25 -8.42
CA TRP A 331 4.29 -41.07 -8.92
C TRP A 331 5.29 -40.57 -7.87
N GLN A 332 6.52 -41.08 -7.93
CA GLN A 332 7.47 -40.95 -6.81
C GLN A 332 8.41 -39.72 -6.90
N GLN A 333 8.66 -39.15 -8.08
CA GLN A 333 9.76 -38.17 -8.24
C GLN A 333 9.34 -36.70 -8.37
N THR A 334 8.13 -36.37 -8.84
CA THR A 334 7.77 -34.97 -9.10
C THR A 334 7.02 -34.20 -7.99
N PRO A 335 6.49 -34.81 -6.90
CA PRO A 335 6.04 -34.03 -5.73
C PRO A 335 7.16 -33.21 -5.07
N GLU A 336 8.35 -33.81 -4.90
CA GLU A 336 9.47 -33.17 -4.21
C GLU A 336 10.10 -32.06 -5.07
N ALA A 337 10.27 -32.30 -6.37
CA ALA A 337 10.75 -31.29 -7.32
C ALA A 337 9.77 -30.10 -7.43
N ALA A 338 8.46 -30.36 -7.47
CA ALA A 338 7.45 -29.30 -7.51
C ALA A 338 7.44 -28.48 -6.22
N LYS A 339 7.54 -29.14 -5.06
CA LYS A 339 7.66 -28.46 -3.76
C LYS A 339 8.90 -27.57 -3.71
N LEU A 340 10.06 -28.10 -4.11
CA LEU A 340 11.31 -27.35 -4.14
C LEU A 340 11.23 -26.10 -5.04
N GLU A 341 10.62 -26.22 -6.22
CA GLU A 341 10.45 -25.10 -7.15
C GLU A 341 9.48 -24.05 -6.56
N ILE A 342 8.35 -24.47 -5.99
CA ILE A 342 7.39 -23.55 -5.34
C ILE A 342 8.05 -22.80 -4.18
N ASP A 343 8.77 -23.51 -3.31
CA ASP A 343 9.44 -22.90 -2.15
C ASP A 343 10.54 -21.93 -2.60
N THR A 344 11.34 -22.31 -3.60
CA THR A 344 12.42 -21.46 -4.15
C THR A 344 11.87 -20.21 -4.82
N LEU A 345 10.81 -20.34 -5.64
CA LEU A 345 10.18 -19.20 -6.31
C LEU A 345 9.51 -18.25 -5.31
N THR A 346 8.84 -18.80 -4.30
CA THR A 346 8.26 -18.02 -3.21
C THR A 346 9.35 -17.23 -2.49
N GLU A 347 10.43 -17.90 -2.06
CA GLU A 347 11.54 -17.26 -1.36
C GLU A 347 12.20 -16.17 -2.21
N ASN A 348 12.44 -16.45 -3.50
CA ASN A 348 12.99 -15.46 -4.42
C ASN A 348 12.08 -14.23 -4.58
N ALA A 349 10.74 -14.40 -4.60
CA ALA A 349 9.82 -13.28 -4.70
C ALA A 349 9.96 -12.33 -3.50
N TYR A 350 9.92 -12.87 -2.28
CA TYR A 350 10.05 -12.10 -1.04
C TYR A 350 11.46 -11.51 -0.87
N SER A 351 12.51 -12.27 -1.22
CA SER A 351 13.89 -11.82 -1.19
C SER A 351 14.14 -10.67 -2.17
N LEU A 352 13.65 -10.75 -3.40
CA LEU A 352 13.81 -9.69 -4.40
C LEU A 352 13.11 -8.40 -4.00
N THR A 353 12.01 -8.46 -3.26
CA THR A 353 11.29 -7.29 -2.76
C THR A 353 11.78 -6.81 -1.39
N ASN A 354 12.73 -7.52 -0.75
CA ASN A 354 13.15 -7.30 0.64
C ASN A 354 11.97 -7.37 1.63
N THR A 355 10.99 -8.22 1.34
CA THR A 355 9.79 -8.38 2.16
C THR A 355 9.99 -9.56 3.12
N PRO A 356 9.87 -9.36 4.43
CA PRO A 356 10.12 -10.43 5.39
C PRO A 356 8.94 -11.41 5.42
N ARG A 357 9.24 -12.71 5.38
CA ARG A 357 8.23 -13.76 5.46
C ARG A 357 7.89 -14.07 6.92
N ILE A 358 6.78 -13.52 7.40
CA ILE A 358 6.27 -13.75 8.75
C ILE A 358 5.35 -14.97 8.72
N SER A 359 5.92 -16.18 8.62
CA SER A 359 5.17 -17.42 8.80
C SER A 359 5.44 -18.00 10.19
N PHE A 360 4.42 -18.63 10.78
CA PHE A 360 4.55 -19.27 12.09
C PHE A 360 5.63 -20.37 12.10
N GLU A 361 5.81 -21.09 11.00
CA GLU A 361 6.86 -22.11 10.83
C GLU A 361 8.26 -21.49 10.88
N ASN A 362 8.48 -20.35 10.21
CA ASN A 362 9.75 -19.62 10.27
C ASN A 362 10.02 -19.09 11.69
N LEU A 363 8.96 -18.72 12.43
CA LEU A 363 9.07 -18.25 13.81
C LEU A 363 9.28 -19.39 14.83
N GLN A 364 8.75 -20.59 14.57
CA GLN A 364 8.92 -21.76 15.44
C GLN A 364 10.37 -22.28 15.47
N GLY A 365 11.12 -22.14 14.36
CA GLY A 365 12.54 -22.47 14.31
C GLY A 365 13.43 -21.56 15.18
N MET A 366 12.90 -20.43 15.66
CA MET A 366 13.61 -19.39 16.42
C MET A 366 13.20 -19.33 17.90
N GLY A 367 12.98 -20.50 18.52
CA GLY A 367 12.55 -20.62 19.92
C GLY A 367 13.36 -19.76 20.92
N ASN A 368 12.66 -19.14 21.88
CA ASN A 368 13.16 -18.21 22.92
C ASN A 368 14.04 -17.04 22.47
N ALA A 369 14.33 -16.87 21.18
CA ALA A 369 15.10 -15.75 20.62
C ALA A 369 14.24 -14.49 20.40
N PHE A 370 13.09 -14.39 21.05
CA PHE A 370 12.12 -13.28 20.99
C PHE A 370 12.62 -12.01 21.70
N SER A 371 13.90 -11.67 21.58
CA SER A 371 14.39 -10.35 21.98
C SER A 371 14.07 -9.34 20.87
N GLY A 372 13.74 -8.09 21.22
CA GLY A 372 13.51 -7.04 20.22
C GLY A 372 14.69 -6.83 19.25
N VAL A 373 15.90 -7.25 19.64
CA VAL A 373 17.11 -7.19 18.81
C VAL A 373 17.09 -8.25 17.69
N SER A 374 16.63 -9.47 17.95
CA SER A 374 16.52 -10.52 16.93
C SER A 374 15.54 -10.14 15.82
N PHE A 375 14.42 -9.50 16.17
CA PHE A 375 13.45 -8.99 15.20
C PHE A 375 14.05 -7.87 14.33
N LYS A 376 14.90 -7.00 14.89
CA LYS A 376 15.61 -5.96 14.10
C LYS A 376 16.49 -6.58 13.01
N TYR A 377 17.21 -7.66 13.33
CA TYR A 377 18.01 -8.36 12.33
C TYR A 377 17.16 -9.09 11.30
N ALA A 378 16.08 -9.77 11.72
CA ALA A 378 15.17 -10.47 10.82
C ALA A 378 14.45 -9.51 9.83
N PHE A 379 14.16 -8.28 10.26
CA PHE A 379 13.50 -7.26 9.46
C PHE A 379 14.45 -6.24 8.82
N MET A 380 15.77 -6.45 8.87
CA MET A 380 16.76 -5.51 8.35
C MET A 380 16.51 -5.19 6.86
N GLY A 381 16.17 -6.18 6.04
CA GLY A 381 15.81 -5.96 4.63
C GLY A 381 14.59 -5.05 4.47
N ALA A 382 13.57 -5.22 5.33
CA ALA A 382 12.38 -4.37 5.34
C ALA A 382 12.73 -2.93 5.72
N HIS A 383 13.58 -2.74 6.74
CA HIS A 383 14.08 -1.43 7.14
C HIS A 383 14.84 -0.73 6.01
N MET A 384 15.77 -1.44 5.36
CA MET A 384 16.49 -0.90 4.20
C MET A 384 15.53 -0.49 3.08
N ALA A 385 14.49 -1.28 2.83
CA ALA A 385 13.48 -0.94 1.84
C ALA A 385 12.67 0.31 2.24
N VAL A 386 12.35 0.49 3.52
CA VAL A 386 11.65 1.69 4.02
C VAL A 386 12.52 2.93 3.87
N GLU A 387 13.82 2.85 4.17
CA GLU A 387 14.77 3.95 3.95
C GLU A 387 14.85 4.33 2.46
N MET A 388 14.88 3.34 1.55
CA MET A 388 14.81 3.63 0.11
C MET A 388 13.48 4.26 -0.30
N HIS A 389 12.36 3.85 0.32
CA HIS A 389 11.06 4.49 0.07
C HIS A 389 11.00 5.91 0.64
N ALA A 390 11.76 6.21 1.69
CA ALA A 390 11.81 7.51 2.35
C ALA A 390 12.44 8.59 1.46
N GLU A 391 13.25 8.24 0.46
CA GLU A 391 13.74 9.20 -0.53
C GLU A 391 12.58 9.94 -1.23
N THR A 392 11.61 9.20 -1.78
CA THR A 392 10.46 9.79 -2.47
C THR A 392 9.34 10.17 -1.50
N LEU A 393 9.01 9.29 -0.54
CA LEU A 393 7.90 9.53 0.39
C LEU A 393 8.23 10.57 1.45
N GLY A 394 9.50 10.69 1.86
CA GLY A 394 9.97 11.73 2.76
C GLY A 394 9.77 13.11 2.13
N GLU A 395 10.21 13.29 0.88
CA GLU A 395 9.91 14.52 0.13
C GLU A 395 8.40 14.81 0.03
N HIS A 396 7.60 13.79 -0.24
CA HIS A 396 6.15 13.90 -0.34
C HIS A 396 5.51 14.38 0.97
N LEU A 397 5.89 13.77 2.09
CA LEU A 397 5.40 14.14 3.41
C LEU A 397 5.92 15.52 3.83
N GLN A 398 7.20 15.82 3.58
CA GLN A 398 7.79 17.13 3.86
C GLN A 398 7.06 18.25 3.10
N ARG A 399 6.80 18.05 1.80
CA ARG A 399 6.00 18.98 0.99
C ARG A 399 4.59 19.17 1.57
N ARG A 400 3.97 18.11 2.10
CA ARG A 400 2.65 18.20 2.77
C ARG A 400 2.69 19.12 3.98
N TYR A 401 3.61 18.88 4.92
CA TYR A 401 3.67 19.67 6.15
C TYR A 401 4.05 21.12 5.86
N ASN A 402 4.97 21.36 4.91
CA ASN A 402 5.31 22.69 4.41
C ASN A 402 4.12 23.42 3.76
N PHE A 403 3.25 22.69 3.06
CA PHE A 403 2.01 23.24 2.53
C PHE A 403 1.01 23.55 3.67
N LEU A 404 0.79 22.62 4.59
CA LEU A 404 -0.16 22.79 5.69
C LEU A 404 0.18 23.99 6.59
N VAL A 405 1.45 24.16 6.93
CA VAL A 405 1.97 25.32 7.67
C VAL A 405 1.62 26.62 6.95
N SER A 406 1.98 26.72 5.67
CA SER A 406 1.72 27.91 4.85
C SER A 406 0.22 28.18 4.64
N ALA A 407 -0.58 27.12 4.52
CA ALA A 407 -2.02 27.21 4.37
C ALA A 407 -2.71 27.68 5.66
N ILE A 408 -2.24 27.24 6.84
CA ILE A 408 -2.74 27.74 8.14
C ILE A 408 -2.43 29.23 8.29
N GLY A 409 -1.23 29.67 7.95
CA GLY A 409 -0.86 31.10 7.95
C GLY A 409 -1.69 31.94 6.98
N SER A 410 -2.11 31.36 5.85
CA SER A 410 -3.00 32.02 4.88
C SER A 410 -4.44 32.16 5.37
N VAL A 411 -4.94 31.19 6.15
CA VAL A 411 -6.31 31.20 6.71
C VAL A 411 -6.38 32.03 7.99
N ASN A 412 -5.32 32.04 8.80
CA ASN A 412 -5.24 32.78 10.05
C ASN A 412 -4.03 33.71 10.06
N THR A 413 -4.29 35.00 9.88
CA THR A 413 -3.26 36.05 9.85
C THR A 413 -2.46 36.15 11.16
N ALA A 414 -2.97 35.64 12.28
CA ALA A 414 -2.24 35.65 13.56
C ALA A 414 -1.00 34.74 13.57
N TYR A 415 -0.98 33.71 12.72
CA TYR A 415 0.14 32.77 12.59
C TYR A 415 0.92 32.98 11.30
N ALA A 416 0.70 34.08 10.56
CA ALA A 416 1.39 34.34 9.30
C ALA A 416 2.92 34.38 9.48
N ASP A 417 3.40 35.13 10.48
CA ASP A 417 4.84 35.25 10.77
C ASP A 417 5.44 33.91 11.22
N ALA A 418 4.76 33.21 12.13
CA ALA A 418 5.18 31.89 12.62
C ALA A 418 5.16 30.81 11.52
N SER A 419 4.30 30.94 10.51
CA SER A 419 4.23 30.00 9.40
C SER A 419 5.38 30.14 8.40
N GLU A 420 6.13 31.24 8.45
CA GLU A 420 7.28 31.48 7.60
C GLU A 420 8.60 31.07 8.28
N THR A 421 8.61 31.02 9.62
CA THR A 421 9.79 30.67 10.43
C THR A 421 9.83 29.23 10.92
N ILE A 422 8.66 28.59 11.13
CA ILE A 422 8.59 27.22 11.63
C ILE A 422 9.24 26.23 10.65
N ASP A 423 10.12 25.39 11.17
CA ASP A 423 10.70 24.25 10.45
C ASP A 423 10.22 22.95 11.10
N ILE A 424 9.60 22.10 10.29
CA ILE A 424 9.06 20.81 10.74
C ILE A 424 9.81 19.73 9.98
N ASP A 425 10.58 18.91 10.68
CA ASP A 425 11.21 17.73 10.09
C ASP A 425 10.28 16.51 10.21
N VAL A 426 10.27 15.69 9.18
CA VAL A 426 9.36 14.56 9.03
C VAL A 426 10.16 13.30 8.78
N GLN A 427 10.24 12.47 9.82
CA GLN A 427 11.00 11.22 9.77
C GLN A 427 10.06 10.02 9.70
N ILE A 428 10.24 9.20 8.67
CA ILE A 428 9.50 7.94 8.54
C ILE A 428 10.10 6.95 9.54
N VAL A 429 9.30 6.50 10.49
CA VAL A 429 9.72 5.50 11.48
C VAL A 429 9.18 4.13 11.05
N PRO A 430 10.05 3.17 10.68
CA PRO A 430 9.60 1.84 10.29
C PRO A 430 8.84 1.16 11.43
N TYR A 431 7.77 0.45 11.10
CA TYR A 431 7.01 -0.32 12.09
C TYR A 431 7.84 -1.48 12.63
N MET A 432 7.87 -1.60 13.96
CA MET A 432 8.57 -2.68 14.65
C MET A 432 7.74 -3.25 15.79
N ILE A 433 7.88 -4.56 15.97
CA ILE A 433 7.34 -5.26 17.14
C ILE A 433 8.36 -5.08 18.26
N ASP A 434 8.01 -4.23 19.21
CA ASP A 434 8.83 -4.01 20.40
C ASP A 434 8.20 -4.68 21.62
N SER A 435 9.04 -5.26 22.47
CA SER A 435 8.65 -5.69 23.82
C SER A 435 8.66 -4.48 24.76
N THR A 436 7.51 -4.18 25.37
CA THR A 436 7.42 -3.14 26.41
C THR A 436 8.30 -3.49 27.61
N SER A 437 8.46 -4.77 27.93
CA SER A 437 9.34 -5.24 29.02
C SER A 437 10.81 -4.91 28.73
N ASP A 438 11.28 -5.11 27.50
CA ASP A 438 12.65 -4.79 27.12
C ASP A 438 12.90 -3.28 27.16
N LYS A 439 11.93 -2.46 26.72
CA LYS A 439 12.01 -0.99 26.80
C LYS A 439 12.12 -0.49 28.24
N ILE A 440 11.28 -1.01 29.14
CA ILE A 440 11.32 -0.64 30.57
C ILE A 440 12.66 -1.04 31.19
N LYS A 441 13.16 -2.24 30.89
CA LYS A 441 14.46 -2.70 31.40
C LYS A 441 15.61 -1.80 30.91
N ASN A 442 15.68 -1.53 29.60
CA ASN A 442 16.70 -0.66 29.02
C ASN A 442 16.62 0.77 29.57
N ALA A 443 15.41 1.30 29.77
CA ALA A 443 15.20 2.62 30.36
C ALA A 443 15.64 2.65 31.84
N GLY A 444 15.30 1.61 32.60
CA GLY A 444 15.76 1.44 33.99
C GLY A 444 17.28 1.39 34.08
N ASP A 445 17.92 0.57 33.23
CA ASP A 445 19.38 0.44 33.17
C ASP A 445 20.06 1.78 32.78
N ALA A 446 19.47 2.55 31.86
CA ALA A 446 19.99 3.85 31.45
C ALA A 446 19.90 4.91 32.56
N VAL A 447 18.82 4.91 33.34
CA VAL A 447 18.65 5.81 34.49
C VAL A 447 19.57 5.39 35.64
N MET A 448 19.65 4.10 35.96
CA MET A 448 20.56 3.58 37.00
C MET A 448 22.04 3.81 36.65
N GLY A 449 22.39 3.69 35.36
CA GLY A 449 23.74 3.94 34.85
C GLY A 449 24.12 5.42 34.76
N GLY A 450 23.20 6.35 35.07
CA GLY A 450 23.44 7.80 35.00
C GLY A 450 23.57 8.36 33.59
N ILE A 451 23.17 7.60 32.57
CA ILE A 451 23.24 8.00 31.15
C ILE A 451 22.04 8.88 30.77
N ALA A 452 20.88 8.64 31.39
CA ALA A 452 19.63 9.36 31.11
C ALA A 452 19.01 9.95 32.38
N SER A 453 18.40 11.13 32.25
CA SER A 453 17.58 11.71 33.33
C SER A 453 16.33 10.85 33.56
N ARG A 454 15.71 10.94 34.75
CA ARG A 454 14.43 10.26 35.03
C ARG A 454 13.35 10.62 33.99
N LYS A 455 13.31 11.88 33.54
CA LYS A 455 12.41 12.37 32.49
C LYS A 455 12.64 11.63 31.17
N THR A 456 13.90 11.57 30.73
CA THR A 456 14.29 10.88 29.49
C THR A 456 14.06 9.37 29.58
N GLY A 457 14.26 8.78 30.77
CA GLY A 457 13.96 7.37 31.03
C GLY A 457 12.47 7.02 30.89
N ILE A 458 11.58 7.86 31.42
CA ILE A 458 10.12 7.68 31.28
C ILE A 458 9.70 7.77 29.81
N ILE A 459 10.26 8.74 29.07
CA ILE A 459 10.03 8.88 27.62
C ILE A 459 10.52 7.63 26.88
N LEU A 460 11.72 7.13 27.21
CA LEU A 460 12.32 5.96 26.57
C LEU A 460 11.54 4.66 26.87
N ALA A 461 10.96 4.55 28.07
CA ALA A 461 10.09 3.44 28.43
C ALA A 461 8.79 3.43 27.61
N GLY A 462 8.36 4.59 27.09
CA GLY A 462 7.21 4.73 26.19
C GLY A 462 5.86 4.47 26.86
N LEU A 463 5.79 4.60 28.19
CA LEU A 463 4.58 4.37 28.98
C LEU A 463 3.63 5.58 29.00
N VAL A 464 4.16 6.78 28.75
CA VAL A 464 3.44 8.05 28.83
C VAL A 464 3.68 8.86 27.55
N GLU A 465 2.65 9.52 27.02
CA GLU A 465 2.79 10.45 25.89
C GLU A 465 3.66 11.65 26.31
N GLU A 466 4.50 12.17 25.42
CA GLU A 466 5.45 13.26 25.71
C GLU A 466 4.79 14.48 26.40
N ASP A 467 3.54 14.79 26.04
CA ASP A 467 2.77 15.90 26.59
C ASP A 467 2.39 15.72 28.08
N ASN A 468 2.45 14.50 28.63
CA ASN A 468 2.06 14.17 30.01
C ASN A 468 3.24 13.76 30.91
N VAL A 469 4.47 13.77 30.39
CA VAL A 469 5.65 13.32 31.15
C VAL A 469 5.89 14.17 32.40
N ASP A 470 5.59 15.47 32.31
CA ASP A 470 5.73 16.37 33.46
C ASP A 470 4.69 16.09 34.56
N GLN A 471 3.51 15.58 34.21
CA GLN A 471 2.52 15.13 35.19
C GLN A 471 2.96 13.82 35.86
N GLU A 472 3.44 12.86 35.08
CA GLU A 472 3.94 11.59 35.61
C GLU A 472 5.12 11.80 36.58
N LEU A 473 6.02 12.73 36.27
CA LEU A 473 7.12 13.08 37.17
C LEU A 473 6.63 13.64 38.50
N LEU A 474 5.62 14.51 38.47
CA LEU A 474 5.01 15.04 39.69
C LEU A 474 4.33 13.93 40.51
N ASP A 475 3.61 13.03 39.86
CA ASP A 475 2.95 11.90 40.53
C ASP A 475 3.99 10.95 41.17
N ILE A 476 5.11 10.70 40.50
CA ILE A 476 6.24 9.93 41.05
C ILE A 476 6.86 10.63 42.26
N GLU A 477 7.07 11.95 42.20
CA GLU A 477 7.61 12.71 43.33
C GLU A 477 6.65 12.72 44.53
N GLU A 478 5.34 12.78 44.29
CA GLU A 478 4.33 12.64 45.35
C GLU A 478 4.34 11.25 45.98
N ASP A 479 4.47 10.20 45.19
CA ASP A 479 4.56 8.82 45.68
C ASP A 479 5.87 8.54 46.43
N GLU A 480 6.99 9.13 46.00
CA GLU A 480 8.26 9.07 46.75
C GLU A 480 8.14 9.79 48.11
N LYS A 481 7.50 10.95 48.17
CA LYS A 481 7.24 11.67 49.43
C LYS A 481 6.38 10.85 50.39
N LYS A 482 5.27 10.26 49.91
CA LYS A 482 4.40 9.38 50.70
C LYS A 482 5.15 8.15 51.24
N LYS A 483 6.05 7.54 50.45
CA LYS A 483 6.87 6.40 50.91
C LYS A 483 7.87 6.79 51.99
N ASN A 484 8.50 7.96 51.86
CA ASN A 484 9.47 8.45 52.85
C ASN A 484 8.79 8.83 54.18
N GLU A 485 7.55 9.30 54.17
CA GLU A 485 6.75 9.54 55.38
C GLU A 485 6.42 8.24 56.14
N VAL A 486 6.17 7.13 55.43
CA VAL A 486 5.91 5.81 56.04
C VAL A 486 7.19 5.18 56.61
N SER A 487 8.35 5.41 56.00
CA SER A 487 9.66 4.90 56.48
C SER A 487 10.18 5.62 57.73
N ASN A 488 9.64 6.79 58.08
CA ASN A 488 10.06 7.59 59.22
C ASN A 488 9.32 7.25 60.53
N TYR A 489 8.52 6.17 60.56
CA TYR A 489 8.09 5.60 61.83
C TYR A 489 9.30 4.93 62.51
N PRO A 490 9.76 5.41 63.68
CA PRO A 490 10.86 4.78 64.37
C PRO A 490 10.48 3.34 64.70
N ILE A 491 11.32 2.40 64.26
CA ILE A 491 11.31 1.03 64.81
C ILE A 491 11.54 1.20 66.30
N GLY A 492 10.49 0.96 67.08
CA GLY A 492 10.53 1.01 68.53
C GLY A 492 11.60 0.07 69.07
N VAL A 493 12.34 0.59 70.04
CA VAL A 493 13.24 -0.15 70.95
C VAL A 493 12.50 -1.30 71.62
#